data_AF-A0A7V5XE57-F1
#
_entry.id   AF-A0A7V5XE57-F1
#
_cell.length_a   1.000
_cell.length_b   1.000
_cell.length_c   1.000
_cell.angle_alpha   90.00
_cell.angle_beta   90.00
_cell.angle_gamma   90.00
#
_symmetry.space_group_name_H-M   'P 1'
#
loop_
_entity.id
_entity.type
_entity.pdbx_description
1 polymer ?
#
loop_
_entity_poly.entity_id
_entity_poly.type
_entity_poly.pdbx_seq_one_letter_code
_entity_poly.pdbx_strand_id
1 'polypeptide(L)'
;MTDPKPPSLLDALIPLVVLVPLLALSVTLFGADSSAGPNQLVLLAGAAAAALVAGKNGYKWQDIERAIVGGIGTAMRAILILLAVGALIGTWMMSGTVPAMIYYGLKLLNPQTFYAVTALVCAIASLSIGSSWTVAGTLGVALVGVSMGLGLSPAITAGAIVSGAYFGDKMSPLSDTTNLAAAVADVDLFDHIRHMIWTTGPSFLIALALFWFAGAGADVASDGLQLSATMSALQGSFDITVLALLPLVVVFLMAVRKFPPLPTILFGALLGGLTAVWLQPDVVLAFADAPELGRGLAMTRGVWLALADGYVSATGTPAVDELLSRGGMSSMLTTVWLIL
;
A
#
# COMPACT_ATOMS: atom_id res chain seq x y z
N MET A 1 25.78 -27.67 34.25
CA MET A 1 25.11 -26.82 33.25
C MET A 1 23.84 -26.33 33.90
N THR A 2 23.67 -25.02 34.07
CA THR A 2 22.44 -24.45 34.65
C THR A 2 21.32 -24.57 33.64
N ASP A 3 20.18 -25.14 34.04
CA ASP A 3 19.00 -25.21 33.17
C ASP A 3 18.55 -23.81 32.75
N PRO A 4 18.02 -23.66 31.52
CA PRO A 4 17.49 -22.39 31.04
C PRO A 4 16.41 -21.86 31.99
N LYS A 5 16.48 -20.57 32.31
CA LYS A 5 15.49 -19.90 33.15
C LYS A 5 14.58 -19.03 32.28
N PRO A 6 13.27 -18.92 32.60
CA PRO A 6 12.42 -17.95 31.92
C PRO A 6 12.94 -16.52 32.24
N PRO A 7 12.96 -15.62 31.24
CA PRO A 7 13.40 -14.26 31.45
C PRO A 7 12.51 -13.55 32.47
N SER A 8 13.13 -12.75 33.35
CA SER A 8 12.38 -11.90 34.28
C SER A 8 11.68 -10.75 33.57
N LEU A 9 10.77 -10.04 34.25
CA LEU A 9 10.14 -8.84 33.69
C LEU A 9 11.18 -7.79 33.27
N LEU A 10 12.24 -7.61 34.07
CA LEU A 10 13.34 -6.69 33.75
C LEU A 10 14.10 -7.14 32.50
N ASP A 11 14.29 -8.44 32.33
CA ASP A 11 14.92 -9.00 31.13
C ASP A 11 14.08 -8.75 29.86
N ALA A 12 12.76 -8.90 29.95
CA ALA A 12 11.85 -8.65 28.83
C ALA A 12 11.76 -7.16 28.44
N LEU A 13 12.04 -6.25 29.37
CA LEU A 13 12.06 -4.80 29.11
C LEU A 13 13.33 -4.34 28.39
N ILE A 14 14.45 -5.04 28.54
CA ILE A 14 15.74 -4.61 27.97
C ILE A 14 15.66 -4.39 26.45
N PRO A 15 15.16 -5.34 25.63
CA PRO A 15 15.07 -5.13 24.19
C PRO A 15 14.18 -3.94 23.81
N LEU A 16 13.10 -3.70 24.56
CA LEU A 16 12.19 -2.57 24.32
C LEU A 16 12.85 -1.22 24.66
N VAL A 17 13.57 -1.16 25.78
CA VAL A 17 14.31 0.04 26.21
C VAL A 17 15.47 0.34 25.26
N VAL A 18 16.06 -0.66 24.61
CA VAL A 18 17.06 -0.46 23.55
C VAL A 18 16.37 0.03 22.27
N LEU A 19 15.30 -0.63 21.85
CA LEU A 19 14.66 -0.43 20.56
C LEU A 19 13.94 0.94 20.46
N VAL A 20 13.17 1.35 21.47
CA VAL A 20 12.35 2.58 21.37
C VAL A 20 13.19 3.85 21.23
N PRO A 21 14.22 4.11 22.06
CA PRO A 21 15.06 5.30 21.91
C PRO A 21 15.88 5.28 20.62
N LEU A 22 16.34 4.10 20.18
CA LEU A 22 17.06 3.97 18.92
C LEU A 22 16.15 4.23 17.71
N LEU A 23 14.88 3.83 17.76
CA LEU A 23 13.91 4.16 16.71
C LEU A 23 13.63 5.66 16.69
N ALA A 24 13.45 6.27 17.87
CA ALA A 24 13.31 7.72 17.96
C ALA A 24 14.55 8.42 17.37
N LEU A 25 15.76 7.98 17.72
CA LEU A 25 17.01 8.50 17.18
C LEU A 25 17.07 8.34 15.65
N SER A 26 16.73 7.16 15.13
CA SER A 26 16.65 6.88 13.70
C SER A 26 15.74 7.88 12.98
N VAL A 27 14.52 8.09 13.48
CA VAL A 27 13.59 9.05 12.89
C VAL A 27 14.10 10.49 13.03
N THR A 28 14.74 10.87 14.14
CA THR A 28 15.30 12.23 14.28
C THR A 28 16.46 12.52 13.33
N LEU A 29 17.28 11.51 13.01
CA LEU A 29 18.46 11.66 12.16
C LEU A 29 18.12 11.52 10.67
N PHE A 30 17.17 10.67 10.32
CA PHE A 30 16.90 10.27 8.94
C PHE A 30 15.48 10.62 8.45
N GLY A 31 14.59 11.09 9.32
CA GLY A 31 13.24 11.51 8.94
C GLY A 31 12.44 10.41 8.23
N ALA A 32 11.85 10.74 7.08
CA ALA A 32 11.08 9.81 6.26
C ALA A 32 11.92 8.65 5.70
N ASP A 33 13.23 8.87 5.48
CA ASP A 33 14.15 7.87 4.93
C ASP A 33 14.64 6.86 5.98
N SER A 34 14.21 7.01 7.25
CA SER A 34 14.54 6.08 8.33
C SER A 34 14.14 4.63 8.02
N SER A 35 13.13 4.41 7.18
CA SER A 35 12.67 3.06 6.79
C SER A 35 13.51 2.40 5.69
N ALA A 36 14.47 3.11 5.09
CA ALA A 36 15.32 2.62 4.01
C ALA A 36 16.67 2.03 4.50
N GLY A 37 16.73 1.57 5.76
CA GLY A 37 17.92 0.94 6.34
C GLY A 37 18.16 1.28 7.82
N PRO A 38 18.05 2.54 8.25
CA PRO A 38 18.28 2.91 9.64
C PRO A 38 17.40 2.14 10.63
N ASN A 39 16.10 2.01 10.35
CA ASN A 39 15.18 1.25 11.21
C ASN A 39 15.54 -0.24 11.28
N GLN A 40 16.03 -0.84 10.18
CA GLN A 40 16.47 -2.22 10.14
C GLN A 40 17.69 -2.44 11.03
N LEU A 41 18.65 -1.52 11.03
CA LEU A 41 19.78 -1.57 11.97
C LEU A 41 19.32 -1.47 13.43
N VAL A 42 18.32 -0.64 13.72
CA VAL A 42 17.74 -0.53 15.06
C VAL A 42 17.02 -1.82 15.47
N LEU A 43 16.25 -2.42 14.57
CA LEU A 43 15.58 -3.69 14.81
C LEU A 43 16.58 -4.82 15.09
N LEU A 44 17.67 -4.88 14.31
CA LEU A 44 18.78 -5.81 14.55
C LEU A 44 19.47 -5.56 15.90
N ALA A 45 19.64 -4.31 16.32
CA ALA A 45 20.18 -3.98 17.65
C ALA A 45 19.22 -4.46 18.77
N GLY A 46 17.92 -4.30 18.59
CA GLY A 46 16.89 -4.85 19.50
C GLY A 46 16.92 -6.38 19.56
N ALA A 47 17.04 -7.05 18.41
CA ALA A 47 17.18 -8.50 18.33
C ALA A 47 18.48 -8.99 18.99
N ALA A 48 19.59 -8.27 18.81
CA ALA A 48 20.86 -8.55 19.48
C ALA A 48 20.73 -8.39 21.00
N ALA A 49 20.05 -7.35 21.48
CA ALA A 49 19.76 -7.18 22.90
C ALA A 49 18.92 -8.34 23.46
N ALA A 50 17.90 -8.80 22.73
CA ALA A 50 17.10 -9.97 23.09
C ALA A 50 17.93 -11.26 23.12
N ALA A 51 18.84 -11.45 22.16
CA ALA A 51 19.76 -12.60 22.14
C ALA A 51 20.73 -12.59 23.34
N LEU A 52 21.25 -11.42 23.73
CA LEU A 52 22.09 -11.28 24.93
C LEU A 52 21.32 -11.62 26.21
N VAL A 53 20.05 -11.19 26.31
CA VAL A 53 19.16 -11.54 27.41
C VAL A 53 18.89 -13.05 27.45
N ALA A 54 18.67 -13.69 26.30
CA ALA A 54 18.49 -15.14 26.22
C ALA A 54 19.77 -15.88 26.67
N GLY A 55 20.94 -15.43 26.22
CA GLY A 55 22.24 -15.98 26.65
C GLY A 55 22.46 -15.84 28.16
N LYS A 56 22.15 -14.67 28.74
CA LYS A 56 22.18 -14.45 30.20
C LYS A 56 21.30 -15.45 30.96
N ASN A 57 20.16 -15.82 30.38
CA ASN A 57 19.19 -16.75 30.98
C ASN A 57 19.50 -18.24 30.70
N GLY A 58 20.66 -18.55 30.10
CA GLY A 58 21.15 -19.92 29.94
C GLY A 58 20.75 -20.61 28.63
N TYR A 59 20.12 -19.89 27.69
CA TYR A 59 19.84 -20.43 26.35
C TYR A 59 21.13 -20.51 25.52
N LYS A 60 21.31 -21.61 24.77
CA LYS A 60 22.46 -21.77 23.88
C LYS A 60 22.21 -21.03 22.57
N TRP A 61 23.27 -20.69 21.84
CA TRP A 61 23.15 -20.07 20.52
C TRP A 61 22.24 -20.86 19.57
N GLN A 62 22.34 -22.19 19.58
CA GLN A 62 21.49 -23.06 18.75
C GLN A 62 19.99 -22.97 19.10
N ASP A 63 19.64 -22.63 20.34
CA ASP A 63 18.25 -22.37 20.73
C ASP A 63 17.79 -21.01 20.20
N ILE A 64 18.64 -19.99 20.33
CA ILE A 64 18.40 -18.62 19.85
C ILE A 64 18.26 -18.61 18.32
N GLU A 65 19.16 -19.24 17.60
CA GLU A 65 19.14 -19.35 16.13
C GLU A 65 17.86 -20.04 15.64
N ARG A 66 17.46 -21.15 16.29
CA ARG A 66 16.18 -21.80 15.99
C ARG A 66 14.98 -20.89 16.25
N ALA A 67 15.01 -20.08 17.31
CA ALA A 67 13.96 -19.11 17.58
C ALA A 67 13.90 -17.99 16.52
N ILE A 68 15.06 -17.50 16.05
CA ILE A 68 15.16 -16.51 14.96
C ILE A 68 14.55 -17.09 13.67
N VAL A 69 15.01 -18.27 13.24
CA VAL A 69 14.50 -18.94 12.03
C VAL A 69 13.00 -19.25 12.17
N GLY A 70 12.55 -19.67 13.36
CA GLY A 70 11.15 -19.89 13.66
C GLY A 70 10.32 -18.61 13.51
N GLY A 71 10.79 -17.48 14.05
CA GLY A 71 10.16 -16.17 13.91
C GLY A 71 10.05 -15.73 12.45
N ILE A 72 11.14 -15.83 11.67
CA ILE A 72 11.11 -15.58 10.23
C ILE A 72 10.13 -16.51 9.52
N GLY A 73 10.09 -17.78 9.92
CA GLY A 73 9.14 -18.78 9.42
C GLY A 73 7.68 -18.36 9.59
N THR A 74 7.31 -17.79 10.76
CA THR A 74 5.95 -17.27 10.99
C THR A 74 5.59 -16.11 10.06
N ALA A 75 6.56 -15.28 9.69
CA ALA A 75 6.36 -14.15 8.79
C ALA A 75 6.41 -14.52 7.29
N MET A 76 6.85 -15.74 6.94
CA MET A 76 7.05 -16.15 5.55
C MET A 76 5.79 -16.03 4.69
N ARG A 77 4.62 -16.36 5.26
CA ARG A 77 3.34 -16.20 4.55
C ARG A 77 3.07 -14.74 4.18
N ALA A 78 3.35 -13.80 5.11
CA ALA A 78 3.17 -12.38 4.86
C ALA A 78 4.16 -11.86 3.80
N ILE A 79 5.44 -12.29 3.86
CA ILE A 79 6.48 -11.95 2.87
C ILE A 79 6.07 -12.36 1.45
N LEU A 80 5.56 -13.59 1.27
CA LEU A 80 5.13 -14.06 -0.05
C LEU A 80 3.90 -13.29 -0.56
N ILE A 81 2.95 -12.98 0.32
CA ILE A 81 1.79 -12.15 -0.05
C ILE A 81 2.27 -10.77 -0.48
N LEU A 82 3.19 -10.16 0.28
CA LEU A 82 3.76 -8.86 -0.01
C LEU A 82 4.39 -8.77 -1.40
N LEU A 83 5.22 -9.73 -1.77
CA LEU A 83 5.79 -9.79 -3.11
C LEU A 83 4.70 -9.92 -4.19
N ALA A 84 3.70 -10.79 -3.98
CA ALA A 84 2.58 -10.93 -4.91
C ALA A 84 1.77 -9.63 -5.06
N VAL A 85 1.65 -8.84 -3.98
CA VAL A 85 1.03 -7.51 -4.01
C VAL A 85 1.85 -6.55 -4.86
N GLY A 86 3.17 -6.47 -4.67
CA GLY A 86 4.02 -5.60 -5.48
C GLY A 86 3.82 -5.87 -6.98
N ALA A 87 3.83 -7.14 -7.37
CA ALA A 87 3.50 -7.58 -8.73
C ALA A 87 2.09 -7.15 -9.18
N LEU A 88 1.10 -7.28 -8.30
CA LEU A 88 -0.28 -6.86 -8.56
C LEU A 88 -0.36 -5.35 -8.80
N ILE A 89 0.26 -4.52 -7.96
CA ILE A 89 0.25 -3.07 -8.09
C ILE A 89 0.83 -2.67 -9.46
N GLY A 90 2.02 -3.16 -9.81
CA GLY A 90 2.66 -2.80 -11.08
C GLY A 90 1.81 -3.12 -12.31
N THR A 91 1.21 -4.32 -12.35
CA THR A 91 0.32 -4.72 -13.45
C THR A 91 -1.04 -4.02 -13.43
N TRP A 92 -1.54 -3.62 -12.26
CA TRP A 92 -2.80 -2.88 -12.13
C TRP A 92 -2.67 -1.41 -12.52
N MET A 93 -1.51 -0.79 -12.30
CA MET A 93 -1.18 0.52 -12.86
C MET A 93 -1.13 0.42 -14.38
N MET A 94 -0.35 -0.53 -14.92
CA MET A 94 -0.17 -0.72 -16.35
C MET A 94 -1.47 -1.08 -17.08
N SER A 95 -2.35 -1.88 -16.48
CA SER A 95 -3.62 -2.29 -17.09
C SER A 95 -4.71 -1.23 -17.11
N GLY A 96 -4.48 -0.08 -16.45
CA GLY A 96 -5.51 0.93 -16.28
C GLY A 96 -6.52 0.59 -15.18
N THR A 97 -6.35 -0.50 -14.43
CA THR A 97 -7.26 -0.89 -13.32
C THR A 97 -7.27 0.18 -12.23
N VAL A 98 -6.09 0.55 -11.70
CA VAL A 98 -5.97 1.61 -10.70
C VAL A 98 -6.28 3.00 -11.27
N PRO A 99 -5.77 3.38 -12.46
CA PRO A 99 -6.20 4.61 -13.14
C PRO A 99 -7.72 4.74 -13.27
N ALA A 100 -8.44 3.67 -13.63
CA ALA A 100 -9.89 3.68 -13.77
C ALA A 100 -10.61 3.92 -12.42
N MET A 101 -10.14 3.28 -11.35
CA MET A 101 -10.68 3.52 -10.00
C MET A 101 -10.50 4.98 -9.56
N ILE A 102 -9.32 5.55 -9.82
CA ILE A 102 -9.03 6.96 -9.52
C ILE A 102 -9.97 7.86 -10.34
N TYR A 103 -10.06 7.64 -11.65
CA TYR A 103 -10.88 8.44 -12.55
C TYR A 103 -12.37 8.44 -12.16
N TYR A 104 -12.96 7.26 -11.90
CA TYR A 104 -14.35 7.17 -11.48
C TYR A 104 -14.58 7.76 -10.09
N GLY A 105 -13.60 7.64 -9.19
CA GLY A 105 -13.63 8.31 -7.89
C GLY A 105 -13.65 9.84 -8.01
N LEU A 106 -12.78 10.41 -8.83
CA LEU A 106 -12.69 11.85 -9.06
C LEU A 106 -13.94 12.44 -9.73
N LYS A 107 -14.65 11.66 -10.57
CA LYS A 107 -15.93 12.07 -11.16
C LYS A 107 -17.04 12.37 -10.16
N LEU A 108 -16.93 11.84 -8.94
CA LEU A 108 -17.93 12.02 -7.88
C LEU A 108 -17.70 13.31 -7.08
N LEU A 109 -16.62 14.06 -7.34
CA LEU A 109 -16.27 15.26 -6.59
C LEU A 109 -17.18 16.45 -6.94
N ASN A 110 -18.00 16.86 -5.97
CA ASN A 110 -18.64 18.17 -5.90
C ASN A 110 -18.12 18.91 -4.66
N PRO A 111 -17.84 20.23 -4.71
CA PRO A 111 -17.38 21.02 -3.57
C PRO A 111 -18.11 20.77 -2.24
N GLN A 112 -19.44 20.65 -2.25
CA GLN A 112 -20.24 20.42 -1.03
C GLN A 112 -19.99 19.06 -0.38
N THR A 113 -19.48 18.12 -1.18
CA THR A 113 -19.19 16.73 -0.78
C THR A 113 -17.70 16.45 -0.76
N PHE A 114 -16.87 17.46 -1.04
CA PHE A 114 -15.47 17.29 -1.41
C PHE A 114 -14.68 16.53 -0.34
N TYR A 115 -14.85 16.86 0.94
CA TYR A 115 -14.13 16.16 2.02
C TYR A 115 -14.56 14.71 2.16
N ALA A 116 -15.87 14.41 2.12
CA ALA A 116 -16.36 13.05 2.23
C ALA A 116 -15.94 12.19 1.02
N VAL A 117 -16.04 12.75 -0.18
CA VAL A 117 -15.60 12.08 -1.41
C VAL A 117 -14.08 11.93 -1.42
N THR A 118 -13.31 12.91 -0.96
CA THR A 118 -11.85 12.79 -0.79
C THR A 118 -11.50 11.61 0.12
N ALA A 119 -12.13 11.50 1.29
CA ALA A 119 -11.93 10.37 2.18
C ALA A 119 -12.30 9.04 1.49
N LEU A 120 -13.42 9.00 0.77
CA LEU A 120 -13.86 7.80 0.05
C LEU A 120 -12.91 7.40 -1.09
N VAL A 121 -12.45 8.37 -1.88
CA VAL A 121 -11.53 8.17 -2.99
C VAL A 121 -10.17 7.71 -2.48
N CYS A 122 -9.65 8.33 -1.42
CA CYS A 122 -8.43 7.86 -0.75
C CYS A 122 -8.61 6.47 -0.15
N ALA A 123 -9.78 6.14 0.40
CA ALA A 123 -10.09 4.80 0.88
C ALA A 123 -10.08 3.76 -0.25
N ILE A 124 -10.73 4.05 -1.38
CA ILE A 124 -10.78 3.13 -2.53
C ILE A 124 -9.39 2.97 -3.15
N ALA A 125 -8.68 4.08 -3.34
CA ALA A 125 -7.32 4.07 -3.86
C ALA A 125 -6.38 3.28 -2.93
N SER A 126 -6.45 3.51 -1.61
CA SER A 126 -5.62 2.81 -0.63
C SER A 126 -6.00 1.36 -0.45
N LEU A 127 -7.29 1.01 -0.54
CA LEU A 127 -7.74 -0.38 -0.56
C LEU A 127 -7.12 -1.14 -1.75
N SER A 128 -6.93 -0.45 -2.86
CA SER A 128 -6.41 -1.02 -4.12
C SER A 128 -4.89 -1.03 -4.21
N ILE A 129 -4.24 0.00 -3.67
CA ILE A 129 -2.78 0.12 -3.65
C ILE A 129 -2.20 -0.67 -2.47
N GLY A 130 -2.93 -0.81 -1.37
CA GLY A 130 -2.45 -1.44 -0.13
C GLY A 130 -1.45 -0.58 0.63
N SER A 131 -1.48 0.75 0.48
CA SER A 131 -0.55 1.65 1.18
C SER A 131 -1.18 3.01 1.46
N SER A 132 -1.30 3.32 2.76
CA SER A 132 -1.79 4.62 3.22
C SER A 132 -0.83 5.77 2.85
N TRP A 133 0.48 5.58 3.03
CA TRP A 133 1.51 6.59 2.75
C TRP A 133 1.56 6.98 1.27
N THR A 134 1.48 5.99 0.39
CA THR A 134 1.51 6.22 -1.05
C THR A 134 0.31 7.03 -1.51
N VAL A 135 -0.88 6.72 -1.00
CA VAL A 135 -2.11 7.46 -1.34
C VAL A 135 -2.05 8.88 -0.78
N ALA A 136 -1.59 9.05 0.46
CA ALA A 136 -1.46 10.38 1.07
C ALA A 136 -0.43 11.26 0.33
N GLY A 137 0.72 10.70 -0.04
CA GLY A 137 1.81 11.44 -0.72
C GLY A 137 1.50 11.84 -2.16
N THR A 138 0.61 11.14 -2.84
CA THR A 138 0.34 11.38 -4.28
C THR A 138 -1.04 11.97 -4.52
N LEU A 139 -2.08 11.13 -4.44
CA LEU A 139 -3.46 11.54 -4.59
C LEU A 139 -3.84 12.58 -3.53
N GLY A 140 -3.34 12.40 -2.31
CA GLY A 140 -3.54 13.34 -1.22
C GLY A 140 -2.98 14.72 -1.50
N VAL A 141 -1.71 14.82 -1.95
CA VAL A 141 -1.10 16.11 -2.30
C VAL A 141 -1.85 16.79 -3.45
N ALA A 142 -2.26 16.03 -4.46
CA ALA A 142 -3.09 16.55 -5.55
C ALA A 142 -4.45 17.08 -5.04
N LEU A 143 -5.14 16.33 -4.18
CA LEU A 143 -6.43 16.74 -3.61
C LEU A 143 -6.29 17.92 -2.65
N VAL A 144 -5.17 18.08 -1.95
CA VAL A 144 -4.85 19.30 -1.19
C VAL A 144 -4.78 20.50 -2.14
N GLY A 145 -4.08 20.38 -3.27
CA GLY A 145 -4.04 21.42 -4.31
C GLY A 145 -5.43 21.79 -4.85
N VAL A 146 -6.24 20.78 -5.19
CA VAL A 146 -7.63 20.97 -5.63
C VAL A 146 -8.46 21.69 -4.55
N SER A 147 -8.28 21.33 -3.28
CA SER A 147 -9.00 21.99 -2.19
C SER A 147 -8.67 23.47 -2.07
N MET A 148 -7.40 23.85 -2.29
CA MET A 148 -7.00 25.26 -2.32
C MET A 148 -7.65 26.01 -3.50
N GLY A 149 -7.72 25.39 -4.68
CA GLY A 149 -8.39 25.98 -5.87
C GLY A 149 -9.90 26.17 -5.68
N LEU A 150 -10.54 25.27 -4.93
CA LEU A 150 -11.97 25.36 -4.59
C LEU A 150 -12.27 26.31 -3.42
N GLY A 151 -11.25 26.90 -2.79
CA GLY A 151 -11.39 27.74 -1.58
C GLY A 151 -11.70 26.95 -0.30
N LEU A 152 -11.44 25.64 -0.30
CA LEU A 152 -11.70 24.73 0.81
C LEU A 152 -10.48 24.63 1.75
N SER A 153 -10.72 24.38 3.03
CA SER A 153 -9.67 24.20 4.04
C SER A 153 -8.75 23.01 3.73
N PRO A 154 -7.44 23.25 3.50
CA PRO A 154 -6.46 22.18 3.27
C PRO A 154 -6.27 21.26 4.47
N ALA A 155 -6.49 21.77 5.69
CA ALA A 155 -6.34 20.98 6.92
C ALA A 155 -7.43 19.91 7.04
N ILE A 156 -8.69 20.26 6.71
CA ILE A 156 -9.79 19.29 6.67
C ILE A 156 -9.57 18.29 5.53
N THR A 157 -9.10 18.76 4.38
CA THR A 157 -8.69 17.89 3.25
C THR A 157 -7.65 16.87 3.67
N ALA A 158 -6.58 17.30 4.35
CA ALA A 158 -5.54 16.39 4.86
C ALA A 158 -6.12 15.37 5.85
N GLY A 159 -7.01 15.78 6.74
CA GLY A 159 -7.73 14.88 7.64
C GLY A 159 -8.57 13.83 6.89
N ALA A 160 -9.28 14.25 5.83
CA ALA A 160 -10.06 13.36 4.97
C ALA A 160 -9.17 12.36 4.22
N ILE A 161 -8.06 12.83 3.65
CA ILE A 161 -7.06 12.01 2.96
C ILE A 161 -6.53 10.93 3.90
N VAL A 162 -6.03 11.32 5.08
CA VAL A 162 -5.45 10.39 6.05
C VAL A 162 -6.49 9.38 6.52
N SER A 163 -7.71 9.83 6.82
CA SER A 163 -8.81 8.95 7.25
C SER A 163 -9.14 7.90 6.19
N GLY A 164 -9.25 8.32 4.93
CA GLY A 164 -9.47 7.43 3.80
C GLY A 164 -8.31 6.48 3.58
N ALA A 165 -7.09 7.01 3.49
CA ALA A 165 -5.89 6.26 3.21
C ALA A 165 -5.65 5.15 4.25
N TYR A 166 -5.77 5.45 5.55
CA TYR A 166 -5.61 4.45 6.61
C TYR A 166 -6.76 3.45 6.69
N PHE A 167 -8.00 3.88 6.40
CA PHE A 167 -9.12 2.95 6.31
C PHE A 167 -8.89 1.93 5.18
N GLY A 168 -8.55 2.41 3.98
CA GLY A 168 -8.33 1.54 2.82
C GLY A 168 -7.17 0.57 3.06
N ASP A 169 -6.07 1.07 3.62
CA ASP A 169 -4.88 0.28 3.95
C ASP A 169 -5.22 -0.88 4.91
N LYS A 170 -5.87 -0.58 6.04
CA LYS A 170 -6.29 -1.59 7.04
C LYS A 170 -7.28 -2.63 6.53
N MET A 171 -8.05 -2.27 5.51
CA MET A 171 -9.06 -3.15 4.92
C MET A 171 -8.54 -3.88 3.68
N SER A 172 -7.31 -3.58 3.25
CA SER A 172 -6.74 -4.13 2.03
C SER A 172 -6.08 -5.47 2.29
N PRO A 173 -6.45 -6.53 1.56
CA PRO A 173 -5.66 -7.76 1.55
C PRO A 173 -4.30 -7.55 0.85
N LEU A 174 -4.10 -6.40 0.21
CA LEU A 174 -2.85 -6.01 -0.43
C LEU A 174 -1.91 -5.29 0.55
N SER A 175 -2.41 -4.82 1.68
CA SER A 175 -1.60 -4.08 2.65
C SER A 175 -0.55 -4.94 3.34
N ASP A 176 0.68 -4.42 3.39
CA ASP A 176 1.80 -5.04 4.09
C ASP A 176 1.57 -5.16 5.59
N THR A 177 1.14 -4.07 6.21
CA THR A 177 0.84 -4.02 7.65
C THR A 177 -0.32 -4.94 8.01
N THR A 178 -1.35 -5.03 7.15
CA THR A 178 -2.50 -5.92 7.37
C THR A 178 -2.09 -7.39 7.25
N ASN A 179 -1.27 -7.73 6.25
CA ASN A 179 -0.76 -9.09 6.07
C ASN A 179 0.17 -9.53 7.20
N LEU A 180 1.07 -8.63 7.63
CA LEU A 180 1.98 -8.91 8.74
C LEU A 180 1.23 -9.05 10.06
N ALA A 181 0.25 -8.18 10.34
CA ALA A 181 -0.55 -8.26 11.56
C ALA A 181 -1.32 -9.58 11.67
N ALA A 182 -1.93 -10.05 10.57
CA ALA A 182 -2.63 -11.33 10.54
C ALA A 182 -1.67 -12.52 10.74
N ALA A 183 -0.48 -12.49 10.12
CA ALA A 183 0.51 -13.55 10.24
C ALA A 183 1.10 -13.65 11.66
N VAL A 184 1.43 -12.52 12.29
CA VAL A 184 1.97 -12.47 13.65
C VAL A 184 0.92 -12.91 14.68
N ALA A 185 -0.36 -12.63 14.43
CA ALA A 185 -1.46 -13.09 15.26
C ALA A 185 -1.87 -14.56 14.98
N ASP A 186 -1.24 -15.23 14.02
CA ASP A 186 -1.54 -16.60 13.58
C ASP A 186 -3.03 -16.80 13.21
N VAL A 187 -3.59 -15.82 12.48
CA VAL A 187 -4.98 -15.87 11.98
C VAL A 187 -5.04 -15.76 10.47
N ASP A 188 -6.15 -16.19 9.87
CA ASP A 188 -6.36 -15.96 8.45
C ASP A 188 -6.55 -14.46 8.13
N LEU A 189 -5.95 -14.00 7.04
CA LEU A 189 -6.00 -12.61 6.60
C LEU A 189 -7.45 -12.10 6.44
N PHE A 190 -8.31 -12.88 5.80
CA PHE A 190 -9.68 -12.44 5.56
C PHE A 190 -10.54 -12.49 6.82
N ASP A 191 -10.22 -13.40 7.75
CA ASP A 191 -10.86 -13.37 9.06
C ASP A 191 -10.39 -12.17 9.88
N HIS A 192 -9.10 -11.79 9.82
CA HIS A 192 -8.60 -10.56 10.44
C HIS A 192 -9.32 -9.32 9.90
N ILE A 193 -9.40 -9.16 8.57
CA ILE A 193 -10.10 -8.03 7.92
C ILE A 193 -11.60 -8.02 8.31
N ARG A 194 -12.25 -9.20 8.37
CA ARG A 194 -13.65 -9.31 8.80
C ARG A 194 -13.84 -8.87 10.24
N HIS A 195 -12.89 -9.10 11.13
CA HIS A 195 -13.00 -8.60 12.51
C HIS A 195 -12.72 -7.09 12.58
N MET A 196 -11.76 -6.60 11.78
CA MET A 196 -11.42 -5.18 11.70
C MET A 196 -12.57 -4.30 11.19
N ILE A 197 -13.48 -4.82 10.34
CA ILE A 197 -14.64 -4.04 9.86
C ILE A 197 -15.53 -3.56 11.01
N TRP A 198 -15.61 -4.30 12.12
CA TRP A 198 -16.49 -3.97 13.24
C TRP A 198 -16.03 -2.74 14.03
N THR A 199 -14.74 -2.41 13.96
CA THR A 199 -14.18 -1.20 14.58
C THR A 199 -13.95 -0.11 13.53
N THR A 200 -13.33 -0.50 12.41
CA THR A 200 -12.84 0.41 11.37
C THR A 200 -13.97 0.91 10.46
N GLY A 201 -14.96 0.06 10.17
CA GLY A 201 -16.15 0.42 9.39
C GLY A 201 -16.98 1.51 10.07
N PRO A 202 -17.46 1.31 11.31
CA PRO A 202 -18.20 2.33 12.04
C PRO A 202 -17.42 3.64 12.21
N SER A 203 -16.12 3.58 12.54
CA SER A 203 -15.32 4.80 12.67
C SER A 203 -15.20 5.58 11.36
N PHE A 204 -15.06 4.87 10.23
CA PHE A 204 -14.98 5.52 8.92
C PHE A 204 -16.32 6.09 8.46
N LEU A 205 -17.43 5.41 8.76
CA LEU A 205 -18.78 5.96 8.51
C LEU A 205 -19.04 7.23 9.31
N ILE A 206 -18.63 7.26 10.59
CA ILE A 206 -18.71 8.47 11.42
C ILE A 206 -17.84 9.58 10.80
N ALA A 207 -16.61 9.27 10.40
CA ALA A 207 -15.72 10.23 9.75
C ALA A 207 -16.32 10.78 8.45
N LEU A 208 -16.89 9.93 7.59
CA LEU A 208 -17.58 10.33 6.37
C LEU A 208 -18.75 11.28 6.65
N ALA A 209 -19.56 11.00 7.67
CA ALA A 209 -20.65 11.88 8.07
C ALA A 209 -20.13 13.24 8.52
N LEU A 210 -19.07 13.28 9.34
CA LEU A 210 -18.45 14.54 9.78
C LEU A 210 -17.86 15.33 8.61
N PHE A 211 -17.17 14.67 7.68
CA PHE A 211 -16.64 15.32 6.48
C PHE A 211 -17.72 15.83 5.55
N TRP A 212 -18.84 15.11 5.44
CA TRP A 212 -20.01 15.57 4.69
C TRP A 212 -20.57 16.87 5.25
N PHE A 213 -20.84 16.92 6.57
CA PHE A 213 -21.34 18.13 7.22
C PHE A 213 -20.33 19.29 7.17
N ALA A 214 -19.04 18.99 7.25
CA ALA A 214 -17.99 20.00 7.11
C ALA A 214 -17.94 20.61 5.69
N GLY A 215 -18.26 19.84 4.65
CA GLY A 215 -18.30 20.30 3.26
C GLY A 215 -19.60 21.02 2.88
N ALA A 216 -20.71 20.68 3.53
CA ALA A 216 -22.05 21.17 3.20
C ALA A 216 -22.23 22.70 3.38
N GLY A 217 -21.35 23.36 4.14
CA GLY A 217 -21.36 24.81 4.36
C GLY A 217 -20.29 25.59 3.59
N ALA A 218 -19.57 24.97 2.67
CA ALA A 218 -18.47 25.63 1.97
C ALA A 218 -18.96 26.50 0.81
N ASP A 219 -18.67 27.80 0.87
CA ASP A 219 -18.82 28.72 -0.26
C ASP A 219 -17.68 28.50 -1.25
N VAL A 220 -18.04 28.12 -2.48
CA VAL A 220 -17.10 27.62 -3.48
C VAL A 220 -16.56 28.77 -4.32
N ALA A 221 -15.24 28.93 -4.36
CA ALA A 221 -14.57 29.67 -5.44
C ALA A 221 -14.46 28.74 -6.65
N SER A 222 -14.97 29.18 -7.79
CA SER A 222 -15.11 28.38 -9.02
C SER A 222 -13.78 28.23 -9.78
N ASP A 223 -12.79 27.57 -9.21
CA ASP A 223 -11.58 27.21 -9.95
C ASP A 223 -11.26 25.71 -9.89
N GLY A 224 -11.91 24.97 -10.80
CA GLY A 224 -11.78 23.53 -10.99
C GLY A 224 -10.66 23.10 -11.96
N LEU A 225 -9.76 24.01 -12.34
CA LEU A 225 -8.75 23.80 -13.39
C LEU A 225 -7.77 22.64 -13.09
N GLN A 226 -7.40 22.39 -11.84
CA GLN A 226 -6.47 21.30 -11.49
C GLN A 226 -7.10 19.90 -11.54
N LEU A 227 -8.38 19.78 -11.17
CA LEU A 227 -9.10 18.52 -11.24
C LEU A 227 -9.32 18.09 -12.70
N SER A 228 -9.72 19.03 -13.56
CA SER A 228 -9.92 18.76 -14.98
C SER A 228 -8.63 18.38 -15.69
N ALA A 229 -7.49 19.00 -15.33
CA ALA A 229 -6.18 18.64 -15.85
C ALA A 229 -5.79 17.18 -15.49
N THR A 230 -5.99 16.77 -14.23
CA THR A 230 -5.69 15.41 -13.77
C THR A 230 -6.55 14.37 -14.49
N MET A 231 -7.86 14.63 -14.61
CA MET A 231 -8.78 13.74 -15.32
C MET A 231 -8.45 13.64 -16.81
N SER A 232 -8.09 14.76 -17.45
CA SER A 232 -7.69 14.80 -18.86
C SER A 232 -6.42 14.00 -19.11
N ALA A 233 -5.42 14.13 -18.24
CA ALA A 233 -4.17 13.36 -18.33
C ALA A 233 -4.41 11.84 -18.18
N LEU A 234 -5.28 11.42 -17.26
CA LEU A 234 -5.67 10.01 -17.11
C LEU A 234 -6.33 9.47 -18.38
N GLN A 235 -7.27 10.22 -18.97
CA GLN A 235 -7.97 9.80 -20.20
C GLN A 235 -7.07 9.85 -21.44
N GLY A 236 -6.07 10.73 -21.47
CA GLY A 236 -5.11 10.81 -22.56
C GLY A 236 -4.06 9.72 -22.55
N SER A 237 -3.82 9.10 -21.39
CA SER A 237 -2.75 8.09 -21.21
C SER A 237 -3.26 6.66 -21.11
N PHE A 238 -4.53 6.47 -20.73
CA PHE A 238 -5.15 5.16 -20.56
C PHE A 238 -6.53 5.11 -21.21
N ASP A 239 -6.85 3.98 -21.82
CA ASP A 239 -8.22 3.65 -22.25
C ASP A 239 -9.07 3.30 -21.02
N ILE A 240 -9.58 4.34 -20.32
CA ILE A 240 -10.37 4.17 -19.11
C ILE A 240 -11.76 3.60 -19.46
N THR A 241 -11.96 2.32 -19.15
CA THR A 241 -13.23 1.62 -19.34
C THR A 241 -13.63 0.86 -18.07
N VAL A 242 -14.92 0.54 -17.93
CA VAL A 242 -15.40 -0.31 -16.82
C VAL A 242 -14.73 -1.70 -16.88
N LEU A 243 -14.33 -2.15 -18.06
CA LEU A 243 -13.66 -3.43 -18.26
C LEU A 243 -12.24 -3.46 -17.68
N ALA A 244 -11.59 -2.30 -17.54
CA ALA A 244 -10.33 -2.19 -16.82
C ALA A 244 -10.47 -2.57 -15.34
N LEU A 245 -11.69 -2.58 -14.77
CA LEU A 245 -11.94 -3.05 -13.40
C LEU A 245 -12.07 -4.58 -13.29
N LEU A 246 -11.93 -5.32 -14.37
CA LEU A 246 -12.04 -6.78 -14.37
C LEU A 246 -11.09 -7.47 -13.37
N PRO A 247 -9.78 -7.12 -13.30
CA PRO A 247 -8.88 -7.75 -12.32
C PRO A 247 -9.36 -7.56 -10.88
N LEU A 248 -9.83 -6.34 -10.55
CA LEU A 248 -10.38 -6.01 -9.24
C LEU A 248 -11.60 -6.87 -8.91
N VAL A 249 -12.57 -6.94 -9.82
CA VAL A 249 -13.81 -7.70 -9.61
C VAL A 249 -13.50 -9.19 -9.39
N VAL A 250 -12.55 -9.74 -10.15
CA VAL A 250 -12.17 -11.15 -10.03
C VAL A 250 -11.46 -11.44 -8.71
N VAL A 251 -10.49 -10.62 -8.31
CA VAL A 251 -9.81 -10.74 -7.01
C VAL A 251 -10.82 -10.63 -5.86
N PHE A 252 -11.73 -9.66 -5.92
CA PHE A 252 -12.77 -9.49 -4.92
C PHE A 252 -13.71 -10.70 -4.86
N LEU A 253 -14.10 -11.25 -6.01
CA LEU A 253 -14.95 -12.43 -6.08
C LEU A 253 -14.26 -13.69 -5.51
N MET A 254 -12.97 -13.86 -5.78
CA MET A 254 -12.16 -14.94 -5.18
C MET A 254 -12.05 -14.78 -3.66
N ALA A 255 -11.85 -13.55 -3.17
CA ALA A 255 -11.82 -13.24 -1.74
C ALA A 255 -13.16 -13.55 -1.06
N VAL A 256 -14.29 -13.15 -1.65
CA VAL A 256 -15.64 -13.46 -1.14
C VAL A 256 -15.90 -14.97 -1.11
N ARG A 257 -15.34 -15.71 -2.07
CA ARG A 257 -15.37 -17.18 -2.10
C ARG A 257 -14.34 -17.86 -1.20
N LYS A 258 -13.60 -17.11 -0.39
CA LYS A 258 -12.61 -17.61 0.59
C LYS A 258 -11.46 -18.40 -0.05
N PHE A 259 -11.03 -18.02 -1.25
CA PHE A 259 -9.79 -18.56 -1.80
C PHE A 259 -8.58 -18.11 -0.95
N PRO A 260 -7.51 -18.93 -0.85
CA PRO A 260 -6.33 -18.52 -0.10
C PRO A 260 -5.73 -17.20 -0.63
N PRO A 261 -5.26 -16.28 0.25
CA PRO A 261 -4.80 -14.94 -0.15
C PRO A 261 -3.70 -14.93 -1.21
N LEU A 262 -2.62 -15.70 -1.00
CA LEU A 262 -1.46 -15.70 -1.88
C LEU A 262 -1.81 -16.09 -3.33
N PRO A 263 -2.47 -17.23 -3.61
CA PRO A 263 -2.96 -17.57 -4.95
C PRO A 263 -3.91 -16.53 -5.54
N THR A 264 -4.78 -15.93 -4.72
CA THR A 264 -5.76 -14.93 -5.16
C THR A 264 -5.07 -13.68 -5.68
N ILE A 265 -4.09 -13.17 -4.94
CA ILE A 265 -3.33 -11.95 -5.27
C ILE A 265 -2.43 -12.21 -6.48
N LEU A 266 -1.72 -13.34 -6.50
CA LEU A 266 -0.86 -13.71 -7.63
C LEU A 266 -1.68 -13.86 -8.93
N PHE A 267 -2.85 -14.50 -8.86
CA PHE A 267 -3.76 -14.58 -9.99
C PHE A 267 -4.25 -13.18 -10.43
N GLY A 268 -4.56 -12.30 -9.47
CA GLY A 268 -4.91 -10.91 -9.73
C GLY A 268 -3.81 -10.12 -10.45
N ALA A 269 -2.55 -10.35 -10.11
CA ALA A 269 -1.40 -9.73 -10.79
C ALA A 269 -1.27 -10.22 -12.24
N LEU A 270 -1.36 -11.54 -12.45
CA LEU A 270 -1.29 -12.13 -13.80
C LEU A 270 -2.47 -11.67 -14.67
N LEU A 271 -3.69 -11.63 -14.10
CA LEU A 271 -4.87 -11.12 -14.78
C LEU A 271 -4.75 -9.62 -15.10
N GLY A 272 -4.11 -8.84 -14.23
CA GLY A 272 -3.72 -7.45 -14.50
C GLY A 272 -2.83 -7.37 -15.74
N GLY A 273 -1.77 -8.19 -15.80
CA GLY A 273 -0.87 -8.25 -16.97
C GLY A 273 -1.60 -8.63 -18.26
N LEU A 274 -2.51 -9.60 -18.22
CA LEU A 274 -3.34 -9.99 -19.37
C LEU A 274 -4.28 -8.84 -19.80
N THR A 275 -4.91 -8.17 -18.83
CA THR A 275 -5.77 -7.02 -19.07
C THR A 275 -4.98 -5.86 -19.68
N ALA A 276 -3.73 -5.65 -19.27
CA ALA A 276 -2.85 -4.65 -19.86
C ALA A 276 -2.54 -4.94 -21.33
N VAL A 277 -2.16 -6.17 -21.67
CA VAL A 277 -1.90 -6.57 -23.07
C VAL A 277 -3.15 -6.43 -23.94
N TRP A 278 -4.32 -6.66 -23.35
CA TRP A 278 -5.58 -6.59 -24.08
C TRP A 278 -6.10 -5.15 -24.25
N LEU A 279 -6.19 -4.39 -23.17
CA LEU A 279 -6.84 -3.07 -23.14
C LEU A 279 -5.86 -1.90 -23.27
N GLN A 280 -4.58 -2.08 -22.96
CA GLN A 280 -3.57 -1.01 -22.94
C GLN A 280 -2.31 -1.39 -23.76
N PRO A 281 -2.42 -1.93 -24.98
CA PRO A 281 -1.26 -2.45 -25.72
C PRO A 281 -0.18 -1.38 -25.96
N ASP A 282 -0.56 -0.14 -26.23
CA ASP A 282 0.39 0.93 -26.52
C ASP A 282 1.16 1.36 -25.26
N VAL A 283 0.51 1.35 -24.09
CA VAL A 283 1.14 1.58 -22.78
C VAL A 283 2.18 0.50 -22.48
N VAL A 284 1.82 -0.78 -22.72
CA VAL A 284 2.73 -1.91 -22.50
C VAL A 284 3.95 -1.83 -23.42
N LEU A 285 3.75 -1.55 -24.71
CA LEU A 285 4.85 -1.44 -25.68
C LEU A 285 5.76 -0.25 -25.40
N ALA A 286 5.20 0.90 -25.05
CA ALA A 286 5.97 2.08 -24.68
C ALA A 286 6.83 1.81 -23.44
N PHE A 287 6.26 1.19 -22.41
CA PHE A 287 6.99 0.83 -21.20
C PHE A 287 8.04 -0.26 -21.42
N ALA A 288 7.78 -1.19 -22.35
CA ALA A 288 8.72 -2.24 -22.68
C ALA A 288 10.01 -1.71 -23.32
N ASP A 289 10.00 -0.53 -23.95
CA ASP A 289 11.17 0.15 -24.56
C ASP A 289 12.15 -0.79 -25.27
N ALA A 290 11.61 -1.65 -26.15
CA ALA A 290 12.34 -2.65 -26.94
C ALA A 290 11.82 -2.67 -28.39
N PRO A 291 12.11 -1.64 -29.20
CA PRO A 291 11.66 -1.57 -30.59
C PRO A 291 12.23 -2.69 -31.47
N GLU A 292 13.33 -3.32 -31.05
CA GLU A 292 13.98 -4.44 -31.74
C GLU A 292 13.25 -5.78 -31.56
N LEU A 293 12.38 -5.90 -30.55
CA LEU A 293 11.65 -7.13 -30.28
C LEU A 293 10.36 -7.22 -31.11
N GLY A 294 9.99 -8.43 -31.52
CA GLY A 294 8.66 -8.67 -32.09
C GLY A 294 7.55 -8.33 -31.07
N ARG A 295 6.40 -7.83 -31.55
CA ARG A 295 5.30 -7.31 -30.70
C ARG A 295 4.95 -8.21 -29.51
N GLY A 296 4.85 -9.53 -29.71
CA GLY A 296 4.55 -10.46 -28.63
C GLY A 296 5.61 -10.49 -27.51
N LEU A 297 6.89 -10.51 -27.89
CA LEU A 297 8.01 -10.49 -26.94
C LEU A 297 8.11 -9.14 -26.21
N ALA A 298 7.91 -8.04 -26.94
CA ALA A 298 7.86 -6.70 -26.34
C ALA A 298 6.73 -6.59 -25.30
N MET A 299 5.53 -7.09 -25.61
CA MET A 299 4.41 -7.14 -24.64
C MET A 299 4.77 -7.96 -23.39
N THR A 300 5.37 -9.14 -23.58
CA THR A 300 5.80 -9.97 -22.44
C THR A 300 6.88 -9.28 -21.62
N ARG A 301 7.83 -8.57 -22.24
CA ARG A 301 8.85 -7.78 -21.55
C ARG A 301 8.19 -6.69 -20.69
N GLY A 302 7.25 -5.93 -21.27
CA GLY A 302 6.54 -4.87 -20.56
C GLY A 302 5.82 -5.40 -19.32
N VAL A 303 5.01 -6.46 -19.46
CA VAL A 303 4.32 -7.07 -18.32
C VAL A 303 5.30 -7.63 -17.28
N TRP A 304 6.40 -8.25 -17.71
CA TRP A 304 7.41 -8.80 -16.81
C TRP A 304 8.08 -7.70 -15.97
N LEU A 305 8.45 -6.59 -16.62
CA LEU A 305 8.99 -5.41 -15.93
C LEU A 305 7.96 -4.83 -14.96
N ALA A 306 6.68 -4.75 -15.35
CA ALA A 306 5.61 -4.31 -14.45
C ALA A 306 5.47 -5.21 -13.21
N LEU A 307 5.56 -6.53 -13.37
CA LEU A 307 5.51 -7.46 -12.24
C LEU A 307 6.73 -7.31 -11.32
N ALA A 308 7.93 -7.21 -11.90
CA ALA A 308 9.18 -7.20 -11.17
C ALA A 308 9.47 -5.84 -10.52
N ASP A 309 9.49 -4.78 -11.32
CA ASP A 309 9.96 -3.45 -10.92
C ASP A 309 8.84 -2.43 -10.83
N GLY A 310 7.67 -2.73 -11.37
CA GLY A 310 6.52 -1.87 -11.34
C GLY A 310 6.33 -1.11 -12.64
N TYR A 311 5.37 -0.20 -12.65
CA TYR A 311 5.06 0.64 -13.80
C TYR A 311 5.53 2.06 -13.54
N VAL A 312 6.14 2.69 -14.54
CA VAL A 312 6.52 4.10 -14.51
C VAL A 312 5.74 4.81 -15.60
N SER A 313 4.99 5.83 -15.19
CA SER A 313 4.14 6.63 -16.05
C SER A 313 4.92 7.78 -16.68
N ALA A 314 4.54 8.13 -17.91
CA ALA A 314 5.09 9.27 -18.66
C ALA A 314 3.98 10.02 -19.41
N THR A 315 2.99 10.54 -18.69
CA THR A 315 1.89 11.35 -19.21
C THR A 315 2.30 12.79 -19.49
N GLY A 316 3.49 13.23 -19.05
CA GLY A 316 3.97 14.60 -19.18
C GLY A 316 3.40 15.56 -18.13
N THR A 317 2.64 15.04 -17.17
CA THR A 317 2.12 15.79 -16.02
C THR A 317 2.74 15.22 -14.74
N PRO A 318 3.71 15.91 -14.11
CA PRO A 318 4.49 15.33 -13.01
C PRO A 318 3.64 14.74 -11.86
N ALA A 319 2.56 15.42 -11.48
CA ALA A 319 1.67 14.93 -10.41
C ALA A 319 0.93 13.64 -10.78
N VAL A 320 0.58 13.46 -12.06
CA VAL A 320 -0.06 12.24 -12.56
C VAL A 320 0.98 11.14 -12.72
N ASP A 321 2.18 11.48 -13.18
CA ASP A 321 3.28 10.53 -13.29
C ASP A 321 3.72 9.99 -11.93
N GLU A 322 3.78 10.84 -10.91
CA GLU A 322 4.06 10.42 -9.53
C GLU A 322 2.92 9.57 -8.96
N LEU A 323 1.66 9.90 -9.28
CA LEU A 323 0.50 9.11 -8.87
C LEU A 323 0.47 7.72 -9.53
N LEU A 324 0.87 7.66 -10.81
CA LEU A 324 0.73 6.45 -11.62
C LEU A 324 1.97 5.57 -11.61
N SER A 325 3.13 6.12 -11.24
CA SER A 325 4.36 5.36 -11.11
C SER A 325 4.40 4.62 -9.77
N ARG A 326 4.39 3.29 -9.81
CA ARG A 326 4.41 2.43 -8.63
C ARG A 326 5.35 1.27 -8.84
N GLY A 327 6.07 0.92 -7.79
CA GLY A 327 6.99 -0.20 -7.81
C GLY A 327 6.31 -1.56 -7.83
N GLY A 328 7.05 -2.56 -8.30
CA GLY A 328 6.64 -3.96 -8.43
C GLY A 328 7.01 -4.80 -7.21
N MET A 329 7.34 -6.07 -7.42
CA MET A 329 7.93 -6.93 -6.38
C MET A 329 9.16 -6.30 -5.71
N SER A 330 10.02 -5.62 -6.47
CA SER A 330 11.27 -5.06 -5.97
C SER A 330 11.06 -3.94 -4.94
N SER A 331 9.98 -3.17 -5.04
CA SER A 331 9.68 -2.12 -4.05
C SER A 331 9.26 -2.68 -2.70
N MET A 332 8.76 -3.92 -2.67
CA MET A 332 8.37 -4.59 -1.43
C MET A 332 9.57 -5.12 -0.66
N LEU A 333 10.76 -5.21 -1.27
CA LEU A 333 11.97 -5.73 -0.62
C LEU A 333 12.38 -4.89 0.60
N THR A 334 12.14 -3.59 0.60
CA THR A 334 12.40 -2.73 1.77
C THR A 334 11.52 -3.13 2.96
N THR A 335 10.24 -3.43 2.70
CA THR A 335 9.31 -3.93 3.72
C THR A 335 9.67 -5.35 4.14
N VAL A 336 10.03 -6.23 3.20
CA VAL A 336 10.53 -7.57 3.53
C VAL A 336 11.76 -7.49 4.43
N TRP A 337 12.67 -6.54 4.18
CA TRP A 337 13.84 -6.31 5.03
C TRP A 337 13.48 -5.79 6.43
N LEU A 338 12.40 -5.02 6.59
CA LEU A 338 11.90 -4.65 7.92
C LEU A 338 11.29 -5.84 8.70
N ILE A 339 10.74 -6.81 7.98
CA ILE A 339 10.11 -8.00 8.56
C ILE A 339 11.16 -9.03 9.02
N LEU A 340 12.23 -9.19 8.24
CA LEU A 340 13.34 -10.11 8.52
C LEU A 340 14.24 -9.62 9.66
#